data_AF-A0A2I0I7T8-F1
#
_entry.id   AF-A0A2I0I7T8-F1
#
_cell.length_a   1.000
_cell.length_b   1.000
_cell.length_c   1.000
_cell.angle_alpha   90.00
_cell.angle_beta   90.00
_cell.angle_gamma   90.00
#
_symmetry.space_group_name_H-M   'P 1'
#
loop_
_entity.id
_entity.type
_entity.pdbx_description
1 polymer ?
#
loop_
_entity_poly.entity_id
_entity_poly.type
_entity_poly.pdbx_seq_one_letter_code
_entity_poly.pdbx_strand_id
1 'polypeptide(L)'
;MKLSAVCETKFHYQDKIAPFDFVVNISSNMQVYPPKDWIVGSSLPCRFNSDTIQMVLDALSPQNVRIFCESKNFEGSTDMVEPWYGTAYSVEKITKSTIQEWMQSTSNENLHLPIPNIFVPTDFSLKNAEEKVIYPVLLRQSIYSKIWFKPDTTFSTPKAYVKIDFSCPLTSSSPEAEVLTDIFTRLLMDYLNEYAYYAQVAGLYYGVNHTDTGFQ
;
A
#
# COMPACT_ATOMS: atom_id res chain seq x y z
N MET A 1 5.76 19.49 2.40
CA MET A 1 6.74 19.22 3.48
C MET A 1 6.75 17.76 3.94
N LYS A 2 5.60 17.04 4.03
CA LYS A 2 5.58 15.63 4.51
C LYS A 2 5.84 14.56 3.46
N LEU A 3 5.35 14.74 2.22
CA LEU A 3 5.61 13.79 1.13
C LEU A 3 7.11 13.66 0.80
N SER A 4 7.84 14.78 0.78
CA SER A 4 9.30 14.78 0.55
C SER A 4 10.02 13.94 1.60
N ALA A 5 9.72 14.14 2.88
CA ALA A 5 10.35 13.39 3.97
C ALA A 5 10.11 11.87 3.87
N VAL A 6 8.88 11.47 3.49
CA VAL A 6 8.54 10.06 3.24
C VAL A 6 9.34 9.50 2.05
N CYS A 7 9.39 10.23 0.92
CA CYS A 7 10.13 9.83 -0.27
C CYS A 7 11.65 9.75 0.01
N GLU A 8 12.21 10.72 0.71
CA GLU A 8 13.61 10.75 1.14
C GLU A 8 13.94 9.55 2.03
N THR A 9 13.10 9.29 3.03
CA THR A 9 13.26 8.12 3.92
C THR A 9 13.21 6.82 3.11
N LYS A 10 12.22 6.67 2.23
CA LYS A 10 12.05 5.48 1.39
C LYS A 10 13.25 5.26 0.47
N PHE A 11 13.80 6.33 -0.11
CA PHE A 11 14.96 6.26 -1.00
C PHE A 11 16.24 5.92 -0.24
N HIS A 12 16.53 6.62 0.87
CA HIS A 12 17.75 6.42 1.64
C HIS A 12 17.84 5.05 2.30
N TYR A 13 16.70 4.49 2.72
CA TYR A 13 16.62 3.18 3.38
C TYR A 13 15.93 2.14 2.50
N GLN A 14 16.02 2.27 1.18
CA GLN A 14 15.47 1.28 0.26
C GLN A 14 16.21 -0.05 0.41
N ASP A 15 15.47 -1.16 0.43
CA ASP A 15 16.10 -2.48 0.41
C ASP A 15 16.78 -2.74 -0.93
N LYS A 16 17.82 -3.57 -0.91
CA LYS A 16 18.50 -3.97 -2.13
C LYS A 16 17.52 -4.76 -3.00
N ILE A 17 17.21 -4.21 -4.17
CA ILE A 17 16.36 -4.87 -5.17
C ILE A 17 17.15 -5.88 -5.99
N ALA A 18 16.44 -6.82 -6.62
CA ALA A 18 17.07 -7.82 -7.47
C ALA A 18 17.80 -7.14 -8.65
N PRO A 19 18.99 -7.64 -9.06
CA PRO A 19 19.78 -7.01 -10.12
C PRO A 19 19.02 -6.82 -11.44
N PHE A 20 18.13 -7.77 -11.78
CA PHE A 20 17.31 -7.69 -12.99
C PHE A 20 16.36 -6.49 -12.93
N ASP A 21 15.58 -6.36 -11.87
CA ASP A 21 14.63 -5.25 -11.68
C ASP A 21 15.35 -3.90 -11.62
N PHE A 22 16.53 -3.87 -11.00
CA PHE A 22 17.37 -2.67 -10.98
C PHE A 22 17.73 -2.20 -12.38
N VAL A 23 18.25 -3.10 -13.23
CA VAL A 23 18.65 -2.75 -14.60
C VAL A 23 17.45 -2.30 -15.43
N VAL A 24 16.30 -2.97 -15.31
CA VAL A 24 15.07 -2.60 -16.03
C VAL A 24 14.60 -1.20 -15.63
N ASN A 25 14.55 -0.92 -14.32
CA ASN A 25 14.12 0.38 -13.80
C ASN A 25 15.07 1.51 -14.25
N ILE A 26 16.38 1.32 -14.07
CA ILE A 26 17.37 2.31 -14.49
C ILE A 26 17.34 2.54 -16.00
N SER A 27 17.23 1.48 -16.82
CA SER A 27 17.15 1.62 -18.28
C SER A 27 15.94 2.44 -18.72
N SER A 28 14.81 2.30 -18.03
CA SER A 28 13.62 3.14 -18.25
C SER A 28 13.88 4.60 -17.84
N ASN A 29 14.49 4.81 -16.67
CA ASN A 29 14.84 6.15 -16.20
C ASN A 29 15.82 6.87 -17.14
N MET A 30 16.72 6.14 -17.81
CA MET A 30 17.66 6.71 -18.77
C MET A 30 16.99 7.38 -19.98
N GLN A 31 15.75 7.00 -20.30
CA GLN A 31 14.98 7.60 -21.41
C GLN A 31 14.33 8.93 -21.04
N VAL A 32 14.18 9.21 -19.73
CA VAL A 32 13.39 10.35 -19.23
C VAL A 32 14.26 11.36 -18.47
N TYR A 33 15.29 10.90 -17.76
CA TYR A 33 16.09 11.72 -16.86
C TYR A 33 17.54 11.90 -17.37
N PRO A 34 18.18 13.03 -17.05
CA PRO A 34 19.60 13.22 -17.35
C PRO A 34 20.47 12.26 -16.51
N PRO A 35 21.73 11.99 -16.91
CA PRO A 35 22.60 11.02 -16.26
C PRO A 35 22.75 11.12 -14.74
N LYS A 36 22.76 12.34 -14.21
CA LYS A 36 22.84 12.60 -12.76
C LYS A 36 21.60 12.14 -11.97
N ASP A 37 20.47 11.97 -12.65
CA ASP A 37 19.17 11.71 -12.04
C ASP A 37 18.63 10.31 -12.36
N TRP A 38 19.40 9.43 -13.02
CA TRP A 38 18.95 8.07 -13.36
C TRP A 38 18.51 7.23 -12.17
N ILE A 39 19.12 7.45 -10.99
CA ILE A 39 18.81 6.72 -9.76
C ILE A 39 17.73 7.45 -8.94
N VAL A 40 17.83 8.78 -8.81
CA VAL A 40 16.99 9.58 -7.89
C VAL A 40 15.72 10.13 -8.53
N GLY A 41 15.71 10.33 -9.85
CA GLY A 41 14.75 11.19 -10.56
C GLY A 41 13.30 10.73 -10.42
N SER A 42 13.05 9.42 -10.37
CA SER A 42 11.71 8.86 -10.17
C SER A 42 11.32 8.68 -8.69
N SER A 43 12.25 8.85 -7.76
CA SER A 43 12.05 8.54 -6.34
C SER A 43 11.87 9.77 -5.46
N LEU A 44 12.50 10.89 -5.81
CA LEU A 44 12.46 12.12 -5.02
C LEU A 44 11.60 13.19 -5.70
N PRO A 45 10.65 13.81 -4.98
CA PRO A 45 9.89 14.93 -5.55
C PRO A 45 10.81 16.14 -5.77
N CYS A 46 10.78 16.70 -6.98
CA CYS A 46 11.68 17.80 -7.35
C CYS A 46 11.32 19.13 -6.67
N ARG A 47 10.21 19.75 -7.10
CA ARG A 47 9.81 21.09 -6.67
C ARG A 47 8.29 21.17 -6.59
N PHE A 48 7.80 21.81 -5.53
CA PHE A 48 6.38 22.13 -5.44
C PHE A 48 6.02 23.16 -6.51
N ASN A 49 5.02 22.85 -7.33
CA ASN A 49 4.48 23.75 -8.35
C ASN A 49 2.96 23.78 -8.21
N SER A 50 2.45 24.87 -7.63
CA SER A 50 1.00 25.08 -7.44
C SER A 50 0.25 25.12 -8.76
N ASP A 51 0.85 25.71 -9.79
CA ASP A 51 0.19 25.94 -11.07
C ASP A 51 -0.01 24.62 -11.82
N THR A 52 0.97 23.71 -11.75
CA THR A 52 0.82 22.35 -12.29
C THR A 52 -0.23 21.55 -11.53
N ILE A 53 -0.29 21.67 -10.20
CA ILE A 53 -1.32 21.01 -9.40
C ILE A 53 -2.70 21.54 -9.78
N GLN A 54 -2.86 22.86 -9.86
CA GLN A 54 -4.14 23.48 -10.22
C GLN A 54 -4.57 23.08 -11.65
N MET A 55 -3.64 23.09 -12.61
CA MET A 55 -3.90 22.65 -13.98
C MET A 55 -4.44 21.21 -14.04
N VAL A 56 -3.89 20.30 -13.23
CA VAL A 56 -4.40 18.93 -13.16
C VAL A 56 -5.77 18.88 -12.49
N LEU A 57 -5.97 19.61 -11.38
CA LEU A 57 -7.26 19.70 -10.69
C LEU A 57 -8.37 20.24 -11.60
N ASP A 58 -8.08 21.25 -12.42
CA ASP A 58 -9.02 21.83 -13.37
C ASP A 58 -9.43 20.82 -14.46
N ALA A 59 -8.55 19.86 -14.80
CA ALA A 59 -8.84 18.78 -15.73
C ALA A 59 -9.71 17.66 -15.12
N LEU A 60 -9.77 17.55 -13.79
CA LEU A 60 -10.60 16.58 -13.05
C LEU A 60 -12.04 17.10 -12.93
N SER A 61 -12.73 17.21 -14.06
CA SER A 61 -14.11 17.71 -14.13
C SER A 61 -15.09 16.63 -14.60
N PRO A 62 -16.37 16.73 -14.21
CA PRO A 62 -17.44 15.88 -14.73
C PRO A 62 -17.57 15.87 -16.27
N GLN A 63 -17.07 16.91 -16.95
CA GLN A 63 -17.09 17.01 -18.41
C GLN A 63 -15.97 16.20 -19.09
N ASN A 64 -14.90 15.87 -18.35
CA ASN A 64 -13.74 15.17 -18.86
C ASN A 64 -13.64 13.71 -18.33
N VAL A 65 -14.67 13.25 -17.60
CA VAL A 65 -14.66 11.93 -16.97
C VAL A 65 -14.99 10.81 -17.96
N ARG A 66 -14.38 9.64 -17.75
CA ARG A 66 -14.79 8.36 -18.35
C ARG A 66 -15.02 7.38 -17.22
N ILE A 67 -16.20 6.80 -17.16
CA ILE A 67 -16.61 5.87 -16.10
C ILE A 67 -16.67 4.47 -16.68
N PHE A 68 -15.99 3.53 -16.03
CA PHE A 68 -16.07 2.11 -16.32
C PHE A 68 -16.90 1.45 -15.21
N CYS A 69 -17.94 0.71 -15.59
CA CYS A 69 -18.81 0.00 -14.65
C CYS A 69 -18.80 -1.48 -15.02
N GLU A 70 -18.29 -2.31 -14.11
CA GLU A 70 -18.16 -3.75 -14.30
C GLU A 70 -19.07 -4.48 -13.31
N SER A 71 -20.01 -5.27 -13.82
CA SER A 71 -20.91 -6.06 -13.00
C SER A 71 -21.48 -7.23 -13.79
N LYS A 72 -21.69 -8.36 -13.11
CA LYS A 72 -22.40 -9.51 -13.69
C LYS A 72 -23.87 -9.21 -14.02
N ASN A 73 -24.43 -8.13 -13.46
CA ASN A 73 -25.80 -7.71 -13.77
C ASN A 73 -25.97 -7.24 -15.23
N PHE A 74 -24.89 -6.94 -15.95
CA PHE A 74 -24.93 -6.57 -17.36
C PHE A 74 -24.86 -7.77 -18.31
N GLU A 75 -24.75 -8.99 -17.79
CA GLU A 75 -24.69 -10.20 -18.62
C GLU A 75 -25.95 -10.32 -19.50
N GLY A 76 -25.73 -10.51 -20.80
CA GLY A 76 -26.80 -10.54 -21.81
C GLY A 76 -27.43 -9.19 -22.15
N SER A 77 -27.00 -8.10 -21.51
CA SER A 77 -27.53 -6.74 -21.71
C SER A 77 -26.55 -5.80 -22.44
N THR A 78 -25.39 -6.31 -22.83
CA THR A 78 -24.37 -5.57 -23.59
C THR A 78 -24.53 -5.72 -25.09
N ASP A 79 -24.20 -4.68 -25.85
CA ASP A 79 -24.40 -4.59 -27.30
C ASP A 79 -23.11 -4.65 -28.14
N MET A 80 -21.93 -4.63 -27.51
CA MET A 80 -20.64 -4.71 -28.18
C MET A 80 -19.76 -5.83 -27.62
N VAL A 81 -18.81 -6.27 -28.45
CA VAL A 81 -17.82 -7.28 -28.11
C VAL A 81 -16.45 -6.78 -28.56
N GLU A 82 -15.49 -6.76 -27.64
CA GLU A 82 -14.11 -6.37 -27.91
C GLU A 82 -13.44 -7.44 -28.81
N PRO A 83 -12.75 -7.08 -29.92
CA PRO A 83 -12.27 -8.04 -30.92
C PRO A 83 -11.25 -9.08 -30.45
N TRP A 84 -10.39 -8.77 -29.49
CA TRP A 84 -9.23 -9.61 -29.16
C TRP A 84 -9.51 -10.61 -28.05
N TYR A 85 -10.20 -10.17 -27.00
CA TYR A 85 -10.52 -10.96 -25.81
C TYR A 85 -11.99 -11.38 -25.76
N GLY A 86 -12.83 -10.86 -26.66
CA GLY A 86 -14.26 -11.17 -26.67
C GLY A 86 -15.01 -10.55 -25.49
N THR A 87 -14.46 -9.51 -24.86
CA THR A 87 -15.09 -8.86 -23.70
C THR A 87 -16.39 -8.19 -24.14
N ALA A 88 -17.50 -8.61 -23.55
CA ALA A 88 -18.81 -8.01 -23.78
C ALA A 88 -18.93 -6.68 -23.02
N TYR A 89 -19.34 -5.61 -23.71
CA TYR A 89 -19.45 -4.27 -23.11
C TYR A 89 -20.49 -3.42 -23.85
N SER A 90 -20.86 -2.29 -23.23
CA SER A 90 -21.67 -1.24 -23.85
C SER A 90 -21.06 0.12 -23.56
N VAL A 91 -21.32 1.09 -24.44
CA VAL A 91 -20.86 2.47 -24.25
C VAL A 91 -22.07 3.38 -24.34
N GLU A 92 -22.36 4.03 -23.21
CA GLU A 92 -23.45 4.97 -23.10
C GLU A 92 -22.90 6.38 -22.90
N LYS A 93 -23.59 7.36 -23.50
CA LYS A 93 -23.26 8.76 -23.29
C LYS A 93 -23.93 9.26 -22.01
N ILE A 94 -23.12 9.74 -21.07
CA ILE A 94 -23.62 10.39 -19.86
C ILE A 94 -24.49 11.59 -20.26
N THR A 95 -25.72 11.65 -19.73
CA THR A 95 -26.66 12.71 -20.07
C THR A 95 -26.25 14.05 -19.47
N LYS A 96 -26.64 15.15 -20.11
CA LYS A 96 -26.36 16.50 -19.60
C LYS A 96 -27.01 16.76 -18.24
N SER A 97 -28.20 16.20 -18.00
CA SER A 97 -28.89 16.31 -16.71
C SER A 97 -28.10 15.66 -15.58
N THR A 98 -27.56 14.45 -15.81
CA THR A 98 -26.71 13.77 -14.82
C THR A 98 -25.44 14.57 -14.49
N ILE A 99 -24.78 15.14 -15.50
CA ILE A 99 -23.60 15.99 -15.29
C ILE A 99 -23.97 17.24 -14.48
N GLN A 100 -25.10 17.88 -14.78
CA GLN A 100 -25.58 19.04 -14.03
C GLN A 100 -25.89 18.69 -12.57
N GLU A 101 -26.51 17.54 -12.32
CA GLU A 101 -26.78 17.03 -10.98
C GLU A 101 -25.49 16.84 -10.18
N TRP A 102 -24.45 16.23 -10.76
CA TRP A 102 -23.15 16.08 -10.10
C TRP A 102 -22.51 17.43 -9.77
N MET A 103 -22.61 18.41 -10.66
CA MET A 103 -22.08 19.76 -10.41
C MET A 103 -22.86 20.54 -9.34
N GLN A 104 -24.14 20.21 -9.15
CA GLN A 104 -24.99 20.82 -8.13
C GLN A 104 -24.83 20.14 -6.76
N SER A 105 -24.22 18.95 -6.71
CA SER A 105 -23.96 18.27 -5.45
C SER A 105 -23.07 19.15 -4.54
N THR A 106 -23.51 19.33 -3.30
CA THR A 106 -22.88 20.25 -2.34
C THR A 106 -21.65 19.65 -1.70
N SER A 107 -20.78 20.52 -1.16
CA SER A 107 -19.65 20.10 -0.33
C SER A 107 -20.10 19.19 0.81
N ASN A 108 -19.52 18.00 0.90
CA ASN A 108 -19.77 17.06 1.98
C ASN A 108 -18.90 17.45 3.19
N GLU A 109 -19.52 17.76 4.34
CA GLU A 109 -18.82 18.14 5.58
C GLU A 109 -17.88 17.04 6.11
N ASN A 110 -18.09 15.78 5.71
CA ASN A 110 -17.22 14.66 6.06
C ASN A 110 -15.94 14.61 5.21
N LEU A 111 -15.81 15.42 4.16
CA LEU A 111 -14.60 15.51 3.34
C LEU A 111 -13.71 16.61 3.88
N HIS A 112 -12.59 16.22 4.49
CA HIS A 112 -11.58 17.14 4.98
C HIS A 112 -10.19 16.71 4.51
N LEU A 113 -9.25 17.65 4.55
CA LEU A 113 -7.85 17.30 4.33
C LEU A 113 -7.34 16.38 5.44
N PRO A 114 -6.40 15.47 5.13
CA PRO A 114 -5.85 14.58 6.12
C PRO A 114 -5.10 15.36 7.20
N ILE A 115 -5.17 14.87 8.44
CA ILE A 115 -4.39 15.42 9.54
C ILE A 115 -2.89 15.13 9.35
N PRO A 116 -2.01 15.85 10.06
CA PRO A 116 -0.61 15.48 10.19
C PRO A 116 -0.36 14.00 10.45
N ASN A 117 0.35 13.33 9.53
CA ASN A 117 0.80 11.95 9.74
C ASN A 117 1.84 11.89 10.89
N ILE A 118 1.48 11.21 11.99
CA ILE A 118 2.29 11.04 13.20
C ILE A 118 3.32 9.91 13.09
N PHE A 119 3.21 9.03 12.09
CA PHE A 119 4.07 7.86 11.91
C PHE A 119 5.34 8.13 11.10
N VAL A 120 5.51 9.34 10.57
CA VAL A 120 6.74 9.70 9.84
C VAL A 120 7.94 9.54 10.77
N PRO A 121 8.89 8.62 10.49
CA PRO A 121 9.99 8.33 11.38
C PRO A 121 10.94 9.53 11.47
N THR A 122 11.48 9.76 12.67
CA THR A 122 12.41 10.87 12.97
C THR A 122 13.75 10.39 13.52
N ASP A 123 13.79 9.20 14.11
CA ASP A 123 15.00 8.55 14.59
C ASP A 123 15.36 7.38 13.66
N PHE A 124 16.55 7.46 13.07
CA PHE A 124 17.12 6.44 12.21
C PHE A 124 18.42 5.88 12.77
N SER A 125 18.67 6.08 14.07
CA SER A 125 19.87 5.58 14.73
C SER A 125 19.91 4.05 14.70
N LEU A 126 21.05 3.52 14.25
CA LEU A 126 21.27 2.08 14.23
C LEU A 126 21.65 1.60 15.62
N LYS A 127 21.09 0.47 16.03
CA LYS A 127 21.51 -0.23 17.24
C LYS A 127 22.67 -1.16 16.89
N ASN A 128 23.79 -1.01 17.59
CA ASN A 128 24.92 -1.90 17.44
C ASN A 128 24.59 -3.27 18.04
N ALA A 129 24.68 -4.32 17.23
CA ALA A 129 24.64 -5.69 17.72
C ALA A 129 26.05 -6.08 18.18
N GLU A 130 26.26 -6.24 19.48
CA GLU A 130 27.55 -6.68 20.04
C GLU A 130 27.85 -8.14 19.66
N GLU A 131 26.82 -8.97 19.54
CA GLU A 131 26.94 -10.39 19.18
C GLU A 131 26.54 -10.63 17.73
N LYS A 132 27.48 -11.18 16.94
CA LYS A 132 27.24 -11.62 15.56
C LYS A 132 26.55 -12.99 15.56
N VAL A 133 25.25 -13.01 15.83
CA VAL A 133 24.47 -14.25 15.75
C VAL A 133 23.98 -14.50 14.32
N ILE A 134 24.32 -15.66 13.77
CA ILE A 134 23.96 -16.05 12.40
C ILE A 134 22.50 -16.51 12.29
N TYR A 135 21.93 -17.05 13.37
CA TYR A 135 20.57 -17.59 13.45
C TYR A 135 19.75 -16.93 14.58
N PRO A 136 18.41 -16.96 14.55
CA PRO A 136 17.60 -16.50 15.66
C PRO A 136 17.90 -17.27 16.96
N VAL A 137 18.01 -16.54 18.07
CA VAL A 137 18.19 -17.11 19.41
C VAL A 137 16.86 -17.11 20.16
N LEU A 138 16.63 -18.14 20.96
CA LEU A 138 15.49 -18.19 21.86
C LEU A 138 15.80 -17.36 23.11
N LEU A 139 15.19 -16.18 23.22
CA LEU A 139 15.40 -15.29 24.38
C LEU A 139 14.53 -15.68 25.57
N ARG A 140 13.31 -16.14 25.30
CA ARG A 140 12.34 -16.48 26.33
C ARG A 140 11.47 -17.64 25.89
N GLN A 141 11.25 -18.57 26.80
CA GLN A 141 10.27 -19.63 26.65
C GLN A 141 9.43 -19.73 27.92
N SER A 142 8.12 -19.77 27.74
CA SER A 142 7.13 -20.06 28.78
C SER A 142 6.09 -21.04 28.24
N ILE A 143 5.13 -21.43 29.08
CA ILE A 143 3.98 -22.23 28.64
C ILE A 143 3.05 -21.47 27.66
N TYR A 144 3.14 -20.14 27.61
CA TYR A 144 2.26 -19.30 26.78
C TYR A 144 2.94 -18.74 25.53
N SER A 145 4.27 -18.65 25.49
CA SER A 145 4.97 -17.97 24.40
C SER A 145 6.43 -18.40 24.26
N LYS A 146 6.94 -18.27 23.03
CA LYS A 146 8.35 -18.37 22.68
C LYS A 146 8.75 -17.11 21.93
N ILE A 147 9.83 -16.47 22.38
CA ILE A 147 10.37 -15.24 21.76
C ILE A 147 11.71 -15.58 21.12
N TRP A 148 11.75 -15.49 19.80
CA TRP A 148 12.96 -15.61 19.01
C TRP A 148 13.42 -14.22 18.58
N PHE A 149 14.72 -13.98 18.67
CA PHE A 149 15.30 -12.70 18.29
C PHE A 149 16.57 -12.92 17.47
N LYS A 150 16.73 -12.10 16.44
CA LYS A 150 17.97 -12.00 15.69
C LYS A 150 18.19 -10.51 15.40
N PRO A 151 19.27 -9.89 15.90
CA PRO A 151 19.60 -8.53 15.49
C PRO A 151 20.01 -8.52 14.01
N ASP A 152 19.76 -7.42 13.31
CA ASP A 152 20.29 -7.24 11.97
C ASP A 152 21.80 -7.00 12.03
N THR A 153 22.57 -7.88 11.39
CA THR A 153 24.02 -7.78 11.24
C THR A 153 24.46 -7.69 9.79
N THR A 154 23.50 -7.61 8.85
CA THR A 154 23.75 -7.73 7.41
C THR A 154 23.40 -6.46 6.67
N PHE A 155 22.22 -5.90 6.93
CA PHE A 155 21.67 -4.80 6.12
C PHE A 155 21.95 -3.43 6.74
N SER A 156 22.10 -3.37 8.07
CA SER A 156 22.35 -2.14 8.83
C SER A 156 21.35 -1.03 8.47
N THR A 157 20.07 -1.38 8.38
CA THR A 157 18.98 -0.43 8.11
C THR A 157 18.16 -0.18 9.37
N PRO A 158 17.52 1.00 9.52
CA PRO A 158 16.68 1.33 10.66
C PRO A 158 15.29 0.67 10.52
N LYS A 159 15.29 -0.66 10.31
CA LYS A 159 14.09 -1.47 10.10
C LYS A 159 14.09 -2.66 11.04
N ALA A 160 12.90 -3.11 11.40
CA ALA A 160 12.70 -4.35 12.13
C ALA A 160 11.56 -5.13 11.49
N TYR A 161 11.62 -6.45 11.59
CA TYR A 161 10.53 -7.34 11.22
C TYR A 161 10.02 -8.03 12.47
N VAL A 162 8.73 -7.87 12.75
CA VAL A 162 8.06 -8.48 13.90
C VAL A 162 7.04 -9.46 13.36
N LYS A 163 7.14 -10.72 13.79
CA LYS A 163 6.23 -11.80 13.43
C LYS A 163 5.67 -12.39 14.72
N ILE A 164 4.35 -12.37 14.87
CA ILE A 164 3.66 -12.93 16.03
C ILE A 164 2.71 -13.99 15.52
N ASP A 165 2.93 -15.24 15.92
CA ASP A 165 2.08 -16.36 15.52
C ASP A 165 1.20 -16.77 16.71
N PHE A 166 -0.12 -16.67 16.54
CA PHE A 166 -1.09 -17.07 17.55
C PHE A 166 -1.56 -18.48 17.24
N SER A 167 -1.08 -19.46 18.03
CA SER A 167 -1.51 -20.85 17.89
C SER A 167 -2.83 -21.09 18.62
N CYS A 168 -3.91 -21.26 17.87
CA CYS A 168 -5.27 -21.48 18.32
C CYS A 168 -5.87 -22.70 17.61
N PRO A 169 -5.70 -23.93 18.11
CA PRO A 169 -6.14 -25.16 17.41
C PRO A 169 -7.63 -25.22 17.03
N LEU A 170 -8.47 -24.41 17.69
CA LEU A 170 -9.91 -24.34 17.42
C LEU A 170 -10.25 -23.55 16.15
N THR A 171 -9.34 -22.76 15.59
CA THR A 171 -9.60 -21.96 14.38
C THR A 171 -9.76 -22.80 13.14
N SER A 172 -9.23 -24.04 13.14
CA SER A 172 -9.23 -24.93 11.98
C SER A 172 -9.85 -26.30 12.34
N SER A 173 -10.72 -26.34 13.35
CA SER A 173 -11.37 -27.58 13.79
C SER A 173 -12.49 -28.07 12.86
N SER A 174 -13.03 -27.17 12.04
CA SER A 174 -14.04 -27.46 11.02
C SER A 174 -13.98 -26.41 9.90
N PRO A 175 -14.57 -26.67 8.71
CA PRO A 175 -14.66 -25.68 7.64
C PRO A 175 -15.32 -24.37 8.09
N GLU A 176 -16.32 -24.44 8.96
CA GLU A 176 -16.98 -23.24 9.51
C GLU A 176 -16.03 -22.43 10.40
N ALA A 177 -15.25 -23.08 11.27
CA ALA A 177 -14.27 -22.40 12.12
C ALA A 177 -13.19 -21.70 11.29
N GLU A 178 -12.74 -22.33 10.21
CA GLU A 178 -11.74 -21.80 9.29
C GLU A 178 -12.26 -20.51 8.61
N VAL A 179 -13.48 -20.57 8.06
CA VAL A 179 -14.13 -19.41 7.45
C VAL A 179 -14.37 -18.29 8.46
N LEU A 180 -14.81 -18.60 9.68
CA LEU A 180 -15.00 -17.61 10.73
C LEU A 180 -13.69 -16.92 11.13
N THR A 181 -12.58 -17.67 11.16
CA THR A 181 -11.27 -17.12 11.47
C THR A 181 -10.77 -16.21 10.33
N ASP A 182 -10.95 -16.60 9.06
CA ASP A 182 -10.65 -15.74 7.91
C ASP A 182 -11.45 -14.43 7.98
N ILE A 183 -12.77 -14.51 8.17
CA ILE A 183 -13.64 -13.34 8.33
C ILE A 183 -13.18 -12.46 9.49
N PHE A 184 -12.83 -13.05 10.64
CA PHE A 184 -12.31 -12.30 11.78
C PHE A 184 -11.04 -11.52 11.42
N THR A 185 -10.04 -12.15 10.78
CA THR A 185 -8.80 -11.46 10.40
C THR A 185 -9.05 -10.34 9.40
N ARG A 186 -9.99 -10.52 8.46
CA ARG A 186 -10.39 -9.47 7.50
C ARG A 186 -11.10 -8.30 8.18
N LEU A 187 -12.04 -8.57 9.08
CA LEU A 187 -12.73 -7.52 9.85
C LEU A 187 -11.76 -6.74 10.75
N LEU A 188 -10.76 -7.42 11.32
CA LEU A 188 -9.72 -6.77 12.10
C LEU A 188 -8.85 -5.85 11.23
N MET A 189 -8.44 -6.32 10.05
CA MET A 189 -7.71 -5.50 9.08
C MET A 189 -8.52 -4.28 8.62
N ASP A 190 -9.81 -4.45 8.35
CA ASP A 190 -10.73 -3.36 7.98
C ASP A 190 -10.88 -2.32 9.12
N TYR A 191 -11.13 -2.80 10.34
CA TYR A 191 -11.24 -1.95 11.53
C TYR A 191 -9.99 -1.09 11.78
N LEU A 192 -8.80 -1.64 11.54
CA LEU A 192 -7.53 -0.95 11.75
C LEU A 192 -7.10 -0.09 10.55
N ASN A 193 -7.74 -0.23 9.39
CA ASN A 193 -7.27 0.33 8.12
C ASN A 193 -7.10 1.85 8.16
N GLU A 194 -8.08 2.59 8.68
CA GLU A 194 -8.03 4.06 8.70
C GLU A 194 -6.84 4.60 9.51
N TYR A 195 -6.61 4.01 10.70
CA TYR A 195 -5.49 4.39 11.55
C TYR A 195 -4.15 3.95 10.95
N ALA A 196 -4.07 2.70 10.49
CA ALA A 196 -2.84 2.12 9.97
C ALA A 196 -2.45 2.66 8.59
N TYR A 197 -3.37 3.28 7.85
CA TYR A 197 -3.07 3.95 6.58
C TYR A 197 -1.95 4.98 6.72
N TYR A 198 -2.00 5.79 7.78
CA TYR A 198 -0.94 6.76 8.08
C TYR A 198 0.42 6.08 8.31
N ALA A 199 0.44 4.95 9.02
CA ALA A 199 1.65 4.15 9.22
C ALA A 199 2.19 3.62 7.89
N GLN A 200 1.31 3.07 7.04
CA GLN A 200 1.68 2.52 5.74
C GLN A 200 2.27 3.58 4.80
N VAL A 201 1.69 4.78 4.75
CA VAL A 201 2.25 5.92 3.99
C VAL A 201 3.64 6.28 4.51
N ALA A 202 3.90 6.15 5.81
CA ALA A 202 5.20 6.41 6.42
C ALA A 202 6.19 5.24 6.31
N GLY A 203 5.83 4.14 5.63
CA GLY A 203 6.70 2.97 5.43
C GLY A 203 6.66 1.95 6.57
N LEU A 204 5.68 2.04 7.48
CA LEU A 204 5.43 1.04 8.52
C LEU A 204 4.23 0.17 8.10
N TYR A 205 4.51 -1.11 7.83
CA TYR A 205 3.53 -2.07 7.34
C TYR A 205 3.15 -3.07 8.43
N TYR A 206 1.91 -3.51 8.40
CA TYR A 206 1.41 -4.62 9.20
C TYR A 206 0.47 -5.47 8.34
N GLY A 207 0.22 -6.70 8.78
CA GLY A 207 -0.79 -7.56 8.19
C GLY A 207 -1.23 -8.59 9.23
N VAL A 208 -2.51 -8.93 9.20
CA VAL A 208 -3.07 -10.02 10.00
C VAL A 208 -3.75 -10.98 9.04
N ASN A 209 -3.35 -12.25 9.09
CA ASN A 209 -3.85 -13.27 8.18
C ASN A 209 -4.15 -14.57 8.93
N HIS A 210 -5.17 -15.30 8.47
CA HIS A 210 -5.45 -16.66 8.91
C HIS A 210 -4.28 -17.60 8.56
N THR A 211 -4.04 -18.58 9.43
CA THR A 211 -3.10 -19.68 9.20
C THR A 211 -3.72 -21.01 9.61
N ASP A 212 -3.18 -22.13 9.13
CA ASP A 212 -3.66 -23.49 9.45
C ASP A 212 -3.71 -23.83 10.95
N THR A 213 -3.07 -23.03 11.81
CA THR A 213 -3.01 -23.25 13.25
C THR A 213 -3.52 -22.08 14.07
N GLY A 214 -4.09 -21.05 13.42
CA GLY A 214 -4.55 -19.83 14.08
C GLY A 214 -4.52 -18.61 13.16
N PHE A 215 -3.78 -17.59 13.56
CA PHE A 215 -3.58 -16.37 12.77
C PHE A 215 -2.25 -15.69 13.14
N GLN A 216 -1.81 -14.77 12.29
CA GLN A 216 -0.51 -14.13 12.37
C GLN A 216 -0.55 -12.71 11.82
#